data_AF-A0A1G2YNT8-F1
#
_entry.id   AF-A0A1G2YNT8-F1
#
_cell.length_a   1.000
_cell.length_b   1.000
_cell.length_c   1.000
_cell.angle_alpha   90.00
_cell.angle_beta   90.00
_cell.angle_gamma   90.00
#
_symmetry.space_group_name_H-M   'P 1'
#
loop_
_entity.id
_entity.type
_entity.pdbx_description
1 polymer ?
#
loop_
_entity_poly.entity_id
_entity_poly.type
_entity_poly.pdbx_seq_one_letter_code
_entity_poly.pdbx_strand_id
1 'polypeptide(L)'
;MRTSNKLILLFMVLCIFALSASAELTGWWRFDNINNIGLDASEYANDASLVGNCNFSTDAISGSGSVEVAGGYLDLYSCLSGKYEGDFSDGCATFAMWIKLDSGNPSYSGFANIGAWCYPSFYPASANTLSLKLFLSEGDPVVTNLPANTILSEWHNLAITVDAIDLSAGYKVYFDGETIGEFPMDGTFGNFLPPQRPRIGAAYDVVSNTWSYTFGKIDEVRIYNNILSARQIKNLVFNPDFNNDKNVDFADLRLLSGSWLDQCASPDWCNGADINRDSLINFEDFVIFADNWMQSVP
;
A
#
# COMPACT_ATOMS: atom_id res chain seq x y z
N MET A 1 -14.54 46.39 53.03
CA MET A 1 -13.65 46.10 51.87
C MET A 1 -12.99 44.74 52.09
N ARG A 2 -13.55 43.67 51.52
CA ARG A 2 -12.80 42.51 51.01
C ARG A 2 -13.78 41.60 50.27
N THR A 3 -13.52 41.48 48.98
CA THR A 3 -14.30 40.83 47.94
C THR A 3 -13.94 39.34 47.83
N SER A 4 -14.98 38.54 47.62
CA SER A 4 -15.05 37.34 46.75
C SER A 4 -14.09 36.17 47.03
N ASN A 5 -14.59 35.19 47.80
CA ASN A 5 -14.24 33.78 47.64
C ASN A 5 -15.05 33.21 46.47
N LYS A 6 -14.38 32.88 45.35
CA LYS A 6 -14.77 31.93 44.28
C LYS A 6 -14.04 32.36 43.00
N LEU A 7 -12.87 31.81 42.71
CA LEU A 7 -12.44 31.54 41.33
C LEU A 7 -11.07 30.82 41.28
N ILE A 8 -10.97 29.89 40.33
CA ILE A 8 -9.73 29.37 39.72
C ILE A 8 -9.06 28.19 40.46
N LEU A 9 -9.70 27.03 40.40
CA LEU A 9 -8.97 25.78 40.18
C LEU A 9 -8.98 25.56 38.66
N LEU A 10 -8.01 26.16 37.96
CA LEU A 10 -7.87 26.02 36.51
C LEU A 10 -7.25 24.65 36.22
N PHE A 11 -7.97 23.87 35.42
CA PHE A 11 -7.48 22.70 34.70
C PHE A 11 -6.09 22.96 34.11
N MET A 12 -5.11 22.18 34.56
CA MET A 12 -3.88 21.97 33.79
C MET A 12 -3.68 20.45 33.68
N VAL A 13 -4.58 19.81 32.94
CA VAL A 13 -4.28 18.52 32.33
C VAL A 13 -3.35 18.85 31.17
N LEU A 14 -2.06 18.65 31.40
CA LEU A 14 -1.05 18.71 30.36
C LEU A 14 -1.28 17.49 29.45
N CYS A 15 -2.16 17.62 28.45
CA CYS A 15 -2.18 16.71 27.32
C CYS A 15 -0.88 16.94 26.54
N ILE A 16 0.15 16.19 26.90
CA ILE A 16 1.27 15.93 25.99
C ILE A 16 0.65 15.02 24.91
N PHE A 17 0.06 15.62 23.88
CA PHE A 17 -0.05 14.93 22.61
C PHE A 17 1.39 14.81 22.12
N ALA A 18 1.97 13.63 22.28
CA ALA A 18 3.03 13.25 21.37
C ALA A 18 2.40 13.38 19.98
N LEU A 19 2.87 14.33 19.17
CA LEU A 19 2.65 14.23 17.74
C LEU A 19 3.35 12.94 17.33
N SER A 20 2.62 11.82 17.25
CA SER A 20 3.05 10.75 16.38
C SER A 20 3.06 11.35 14.99
N ALA A 21 4.22 11.39 14.34
CA ALA A 21 4.26 11.77 12.93
C ALA A 21 3.26 10.87 12.20
N SER A 22 2.23 11.47 11.58
CA SER A 22 1.33 10.73 10.71
C SER A 22 2.16 10.17 9.56
N ALA A 23 1.86 8.97 9.10
CA ALA A 23 2.42 8.48 7.85
C ALA A 23 1.97 9.41 6.72
N GLU A 24 2.93 10.00 6.00
CA GLU A 24 2.67 10.86 4.86
C GLU A 24 2.80 10.05 3.56
N LEU A 25 1.90 10.30 2.62
CA LEU A 25 1.90 9.66 1.31
C LEU A 25 2.95 10.34 0.42
N THR A 26 4.03 9.63 0.15
CA THR A 26 5.22 10.18 -0.52
C THR A 26 5.35 9.70 -1.97
N GLY A 27 4.54 8.74 -2.39
CA GLY A 27 4.40 8.35 -3.79
C GLY A 27 3.08 7.60 -4.00
N TRP A 28 2.36 7.95 -5.06
CA TRP A 28 1.09 7.35 -5.41
C TRP A 28 0.91 7.26 -6.93
N TRP A 29 1.11 6.07 -7.49
CA TRP A 29 0.90 5.81 -8.90
C TRP A 29 -0.44 5.09 -9.09
N ARG A 30 -1.39 5.84 -9.66
CA ARG A 30 -2.76 5.40 -9.94
C ARG A 30 -2.93 4.78 -11.33
N PHE A 31 -2.00 5.03 -12.25
CA PHE A 31 -2.04 4.57 -13.65
C PHE A 31 -3.28 4.98 -14.47
N ASP A 32 -4.02 5.99 -13.99
CA ASP A 32 -5.25 6.51 -14.59
C ASP A 32 -5.06 7.37 -15.85
N ASN A 33 -3.82 7.73 -16.19
CA ASN A 33 -3.55 8.64 -17.30
C ASN A 33 -2.86 7.90 -18.46
N ILE A 34 -3.62 7.53 -19.49
CA ILE A 34 -3.08 6.85 -20.68
C ILE A 34 -1.94 7.61 -21.38
N ASN A 35 -1.91 8.95 -21.27
CA ASN A 35 -0.86 9.77 -21.87
C ASN A 35 0.39 9.89 -20.98
N ASN A 36 0.27 9.56 -19.69
CA ASN A 36 1.38 9.53 -18.74
C ASN A 36 1.10 8.50 -17.64
N ILE A 37 1.31 7.22 -17.96
CA ILE A 37 0.94 6.10 -17.08
C ILE A 37 1.68 6.19 -15.74
N GLY A 38 2.96 6.59 -15.76
CA GLY A 38 3.80 6.69 -14.56
C GLY A 38 3.62 7.97 -13.74
N LEU A 39 2.56 8.74 -13.94
CA LEU A 39 2.30 9.97 -13.18
C LEU A 39 2.13 9.67 -11.68
N ASP A 40 2.85 10.41 -10.84
CA ASP A 40 2.68 10.42 -9.38
C ASP A 40 1.58 11.40 -8.98
N ALA A 41 0.63 10.93 -8.18
CA ALA A 41 -0.47 11.69 -7.63
C ALA A 41 -0.19 12.22 -6.21
N SER A 42 0.97 11.91 -5.62
CA SER A 42 1.41 12.50 -4.36
C SER A 42 1.80 13.97 -4.54
N GLU A 43 2.07 14.66 -3.43
CA GLU A 43 2.53 16.06 -3.47
C GLU A 43 3.98 16.22 -3.98
N TYR A 44 4.71 15.13 -4.16
CA TYR A 44 6.14 15.12 -4.42
C TYR A 44 6.54 14.92 -5.89
N ALA A 45 5.56 14.66 -6.77
CA ALA A 45 5.77 14.54 -8.22
C ALA A 45 6.88 13.54 -8.61
N ASN A 46 6.94 12.40 -7.91
CA ASN A 46 7.88 11.31 -8.15
C ASN A 46 7.49 10.47 -9.38
N ASP A 47 7.22 11.10 -10.53
CA ASP A 47 6.78 10.41 -11.75
C ASP A 47 7.74 9.27 -12.16
N ALA A 48 7.18 8.10 -12.43
CA ALA A 48 7.92 6.92 -12.86
C ALA A 48 8.10 6.89 -14.38
N SER A 49 9.30 6.49 -14.84
CA SER A 49 9.54 6.26 -16.27
C SER A 49 9.21 4.82 -16.65
N LEU A 50 8.48 4.58 -17.74
CA LEU A 50 8.23 3.22 -18.21
C LEU A 50 9.44 2.68 -18.99
N VAL A 51 9.87 1.46 -18.68
CA VAL A 51 10.99 0.77 -19.34
C VAL A 51 10.56 -0.61 -19.82
N GLY A 52 10.87 -0.93 -21.08
CA GLY A 52 10.48 -2.21 -21.68
C GLY A 52 9.00 -2.25 -22.03
N ASN A 53 8.35 -3.40 -21.83
CA ASN A 53 6.97 -3.63 -22.25
C ASN A 53 5.98 -3.34 -21.10
N CYS A 54 5.63 -2.06 -20.97
CA CYS A 54 4.59 -1.55 -20.07
C CYS A 54 3.49 -0.87 -20.90
N ASN A 55 2.24 -1.24 -20.67
CA ASN A 55 1.09 -0.71 -21.43
C ASN A 55 -0.01 -0.24 -20.48
N PHE A 56 -0.83 0.71 -20.94
CA PHE A 56 -2.05 1.09 -20.25
C PHE A 56 -3.10 -0.02 -20.41
N SER A 57 -3.81 -0.35 -19.33
CA SER A 57 -4.94 -1.28 -19.36
C SER A 57 -6.18 -0.62 -18.79
N THR A 58 -7.35 -0.94 -19.33
CA THR A 58 -8.65 -0.51 -18.76
C THR A 58 -9.21 -1.51 -17.74
N ASP A 59 -8.57 -2.67 -17.58
CA ASP A 59 -8.83 -3.60 -16.47
C ASP A 59 -8.10 -3.06 -15.26
N ALA A 60 -8.80 -2.35 -14.38
CA ALA A 60 -8.27 -1.61 -13.24
C ALA A 60 -9.02 -1.96 -11.96
N ILE A 61 -8.36 -1.82 -10.82
CA ILE A 61 -9.02 -2.03 -9.51
C ILE A 61 -9.72 -0.77 -9.02
N SER A 62 -9.22 0.39 -9.45
CA SER A 62 -9.76 1.70 -9.15
C SER A 62 -9.54 2.61 -10.35
N GLY A 63 -10.35 3.67 -10.44
CA GLY A 63 -10.20 4.66 -11.50
C GLY A 63 -10.47 4.11 -12.91
N SER A 64 -9.73 4.65 -13.87
CA SER A 64 -9.91 4.48 -15.31
C SER A 64 -8.89 3.56 -15.97
N GLY A 65 -7.80 3.20 -15.27
CA GLY A 65 -6.81 2.29 -15.83
C GLY A 65 -5.78 1.81 -14.83
N SER A 66 -5.08 0.75 -15.24
CA SER A 66 -3.94 0.17 -14.54
C SER A 66 -2.72 0.14 -15.47
N VAL A 67 -1.56 -0.24 -14.94
CA VAL A 67 -0.40 -0.60 -15.78
C VAL A 67 -0.32 -2.10 -15.99
N GLU A 68 -0.29 -2.54 -17.24
CA GLU A 68 0.04 -3.91 -17.63
C GLU A 68 1.55 -4.03 -17.85
N VAL A 69 2.19 -4.89 -17.08
CA VAL A 69 3.61 -5.22 -17.17
C VAL A 69 3.75 -6.59 -17.81
N ALA A 70 4.43 -6.65 -18.97
CA ALA A 70 4.61 -7.87 -19.75
C ALA A 70 6.09 -8.03 -20.14
N GLY A 71 6.96 -8.05 -19.13
CA GLY A 71 8.42 -7.97 -19.30
C GLY A 71 8.98 -6.54 -19.31
N GLY A 72 8.20 -5.57 -18.83
CA GLY A 72 8.64 -4.20 -18.54
C GLY A 72 8.61 -3.88 -17.05
N TYR A 73 9.01 -2.66 -16.69
CA TYR A 73 8.90 -2.12 -15.34
C TYR A 73 8.80 -0.60 -15.37
N LEU A 74 8.35 -0.03 -14.25
CA LEU A 74 8.39 1.39 -14.00
C LEU A 74 9.67 1.70 -13.23
N ASP A 75 10.53 2.53 -13.80
CA ASP A 75 11.77 2.99 -13.22
C ASP A 75 11.54 4.25 -12.38
N LEU A 76 11.63 4.05 -11.07
CA LEU A 76 11.60 5.11 -10.07
C LEU A 76 13.00 5.72 -9.88
N TYR A 77 14.06 5.16 -10.45
CA TYR A 77 15.40 5.73 -10.33
C TYR A 77 15.53 7.11 -10.98
N SER A 78 14.86 7.30 -12.12
CA SER A 78 14.89 8.56 -12.85
C SER A 78 14.32 9.72 -12.00
N CYS A 79 13.27 9.48 -11.21
CA CYS A 79 12.74 10.43 -10.22
C CYS A 79 13.56 10.51 -8.93
N LEU A 80 14.29 9.45 -8.56
CA LEU A 80 15.10 9.39 -7.33
C LEU A 80 16.57 9.78 -7.50
N SER A 81 16.93 10.35 -8.64
CA SER A 81 18.28 10.84 -8.96
C SER A 81 18.68 12.12 -8.18
N GLY A 82 18.21 12.28 -6.94
CA GLY A 82 18.62 13.38 -6.07
C GLY A 82 17.76 13.64 -4.84
N LYS A 83 16.50 13.16 -4.81
CA LYS A 83 15.63 13.27 -3.64
C LYS A 83 14.34 12.48 -3.90
N TYR A 84 14.14 11.36 -3.20
CA TYR A 84 12.77 11.08 -2.79
C TYR A 84 12.43 12.19 -1.82
N GLU A 85 11.57 13.11 -2.21
CA GLU A 85 11.02 14.06 -1.26
C GLU A 85 9.93 13.29 -0.50
N GLY A 86 10.27 12.85 0.70
CA GLY A 86 9.49 11.84 1.43
C GLY A 86 10.36 11.02 2.38
N ASP A 87 11.25 11.71 3.10
CA ASP A 87 12.29 11.09 3.92
C ASP A 87 11.69 9.99 4.82
N PHE A 88 12.11 8.73 4.63
CA PHE A 88 11.65 7.60 5.43
C PHE A 88 12.14 7.80 6.86
N SER A 89 11.31 8.45 7.67
CA SER A 89 11.61 8.86 9.03
C SER A 89 12.21 7.71 9.83
N ASP A 90 13.47 7.85 10.26
CA ASP A 90 14.19 6.87 11.07
C ASP A 90 14.23 5.42 10.52
N GLY A 91 13.96 5.23 9.22
CA GLY A 91 13.92 3.91 8.56
C GLY A 91 12.54 3.23 8.55
N CYS A 92 11.50 3.88 9.06
CA CYS A 92 10.11 3.39 9.02
C CYS A 92 9.44 3.68 7.67
N ALA A 93 8.63 2.74 7.17
CA ALA A 93 8.00 2.87 5.85
C ALA A 93 6.78 1.96 5.68
N THR A 94 5.91 2.32 4.74
CA THR A 94 4.86 1.43 4.22
C THR A 94 4.87 1.41 2.71
N PHE A 95 4.76 0.22 2.13
CA PHE A 95 4.61 0.00 0.70
C PHE A 95 3.32 -0.77 0.46
N ALA A 96 2.49 -0.33 -0.48
CA ALA A 96 1.25 -1.01 -0.85
C ALA A 96 1.05 -0.98 -2.36
N MET A 97 0.44 -2.01 -2.91
CA MET A 97 0.05 -2.06 -4.32
C MET A 97 -1.09 -3.06 -4.53
N TRP A 98 -1.84 -2.87 -5.59
CA TRP A 98 -2.74 -3.87 -6.12
C TRP A 98 -2.07 -4.62 -7.27
N ILE A 99 -2.27 -5.94 -7.31
CA ILE A 99 -1.71 -6.81 -8.35
C ILE A 99 -2.78 -7.75 -8.90
N LYS A 100 -2.66 -8.10 -10.17
CA LYS A 100 -3.44 -9.15 -10.84
C LYS A 100 -2.55 -9.83 -11.86
N LEU A 101 -2.18 -11.08 -11.63
CA LEU A 101 -1.16 -11.77 -12.41
C LEU A 101 -1.77 -12.56 -13.57
N ASP A 102 -1.08 -12.61 -14.71
CA ASP A 102 -1.55 -13.36 -15.88
C ASP A 102 -1.56 -14.87 -15.65
N SER A 103 -0.73 -15.33 -14.71
CA SER A 103 -0.62 -16.74 -14.30
C SER A 103 -0.90 -16.85 -12.81
N GLY A 104 -1.75 -17.82 -12.44
CA GLY A 104 -1.91 -18.25 -11.04
C GLY A 104 -0.67 -18.94 -10.46
N ASN A 105 0.32 -19.28 -11.29
CA ASN A 105 1.59 -19.85 -10.86
C ASN A 105 2.75 -19.17 -11.62
N PRO A 106 3.04 -17.90 -11.28
CA PRO A 106 4.12 -17.16 -11.92
C PRO A 106 5.47 -17.80 -11.58
N SER A 107 6.38 -17.86 -12.56
CA SER A 107 7.82 -18.04 -12.26
C SER A 107 8.34 -16.81 -11.51
N TYR A 108 9.50 -16.89 -10.83
CA TYR A 108 10.12 -15.78 -10.07
C TYR A 108 9.83 -14.39 -10.69
N SER A 109 8.84 -13.69 -10.12
CA SER A 109 8.33 -12.40 -10.63
C SER A 109 8.64 -11.32 -9.62
N GLY A 110 9.33 -10.25 -9.98
CA GLY A 110 9.62 -9.18 -9.03
C GLY A 110 8.56 -8.09 -9.07
N PHE A 111 7.68 -7.97 -8.06
CA PHE A 111 6.64 -6.92 -8.08
C PHE A 111 7.19 -5.52 -7.86
N ALA A 112 8.24 -5.40 -7.05
CA ALA A 112 9.03 -4.19 -6.99
C ALA A 112 10.41 -4.53 -6.44
N ASN A 113 11.38 -3.69 -6.78
CA ASN A 113 12.66 -3.64 -6.12
C ASN A 113 12.79 -2.27 -5.46
N ILE A 114 12.95 -2.20 -4.14
CA ILE A 114 12.90 -0.93 -3.40
C ILE A 114 14.16 -0.77 -2.52
N GLY A 115 15.35 -0.64 -3.13
CA GLY A 115 16.61 -0.44 -2.41
C GLY A 115 17.86 -1.07 -3.01
N ALA A 116 18.81 -1.41 -2.16
CA ALA A 116 20.21 -1.66 -2.51
C ALA A 116 20.48 -3.05 -3.06
N TRP A 117 21.39 -3.14 -4.03
CA TRP A 117 22.17 -4.35 -4.34
C TRP A 117 21.41 -5.68 -4.41
N CYS A 118 20.11 -5.71 -4.76
CA CYS A 118 19.24 -6.90 -4.90
C CYS A 118 18.45 -7.44 -3.70
N TYR A 119 18.15 -6.64 -2.66
CA TYR A 119 17.60 -7.22 -1.41
C TYR A 119 16.18 -6.89 -0.99
N PRO A 120 15.54 -5.80 -1.42
CA PRO A 120 14.10 -5.63 -1.25
C PRO A 120 13.43 -6.03 -2.55
N SER A 121 12.89 -7.23 -2.61
CA SER A 121 12.19 -7.71 -3.80
C SER A 121 11.03 -8.58 -3.39
N PHE A 122 9.85 -8.23 -3.90
CA PHE A 122 8.62 -9.00 -3.70
C PHE A 122 8.54 -10.07 -4.78
N TYR A 123 8.54 -11.34 -4.40
CA TYR A 123 8.35 -12.44 -5.34
C TYR A 123 7.22 -13.36 -4.88
N PRO A 124 6.30 -13.76 -5.77
CA PRO A 124 5.60 -15.02 -5.59
C PRO A 124 6.63 -16.14 -5.86
N ALA A 125 6.98 -16.90 -4.83
CA ALA A 125 7.85 -18.07 -4.95
C ALA A 125 6.98 -19.31 -4.97
N SER A 126 6.47 -19.67 -6.16
CA SER A 126 5.53 -20.78 -6.40
C SER A 126 4.12 -20.57 -5.81
N ALA A 127 3.12 -21.10 -6.52
CA ALA A 127 1.67 -20.85 -6.48
C ALA A 127 0.98 -20.26 -5.23
N ASN A 128 1.47 -20.48 -4.00
CA ASN A 128 0.83 -20.01 -2.77
C ASN A 128 1.81 -19.39 -1.77
N THR A 129 3.03 -19.04 -2.17
CA THR A 129 4.04 -18.55 -1.26
C THR A 129 4.52 -17.18 -1.71
N LEU A 130 4.44 -16.21 -0.81
CA LEU A 130 5.03 -14.90 -0.97
C LEU A 130 6.41 -14.92 -0.31
N SER A 131 7.45 -14.76 -1.12
CA SER A 131 8.79 -14.53 -0.64
C SER A 131 9.10 -13.06 -0.68
N LEU A 132 9.46 -12.57 0.48
CA LEU A 132 9.85 -11.21 0.74
C LEU A 132 11.33 -11.21 1.08
N LYS A 133 12.15 -10.86 0.10
CA LYS A 133 13.52 -10.48 0.42
C LYS A 133 13.42 -9.03 0.90
N LEU A 134 13.78 -8.75 2.15
CA LEU A 134 13.96 -7.40 2.68
C LEU A 134 15.30 -7.35 3.40
N PHE A 135 16.19 -6.48 2.92
CA PHE A 135 17.34 -5.89 3.62
C PHE A 135 17.95 -6.65 4.81
N LEU A 136 18.26 -7.93 4.65
CA LEU A 136 19.39 -8.52 5.35
C LEU A 136 20.57 -8.31 4.41
N SER A 137 21.50 -7.43 4.78
CA SER A 137 22.76 -7.27 4.05
C SER A 137 23.44 -8.64 3.82
N GLU A 138 23.15 -9.60 4.71
CA GLU A 138 23.45 -11.02 4.59
C GLU A 138 22.34 -11.82 5.30
N GLY A 139 21.44 -12.50 4.58
CA GLY A 139 20.42 -13.36 5.19
C GLY A 139 19.39 -13.93 4.20
N ASP A 140 18.67 -14.96 4.65
CA ASP A 140 17.63 -15.63 3.86
C ASP A 140 16.39 -14.74 3.70
N PRO A 141 15.66 -14.85 2.56
CA PRO A 141 14.40 -14.14 2.40
C PRO A 141 13.42 -14.54 3.49
N VAL A 142 12.63 -13.57 3.94
CA VAL A 142 11.44 -13.83 4.74
C VAL A 142 10.40 -14.49 3.83
N VAL A 143 9.79 -15.57 4.29
CA VAL A 143 8.80 -16.32 3.50
C VAL A 143 7.51 -16.42 4.29
N THR A 144 6.41 -16.05 3.65
CA THR A 144 5.06 -16.30 4.17
C THR A 144 4.20 -16.98 3.11
N ASN A 145 3.16 -17.68 3.55
CA ASN A 145 2.19 -18.28 2.65
C ASN A 145 1.05 -17.30 2.41
N LEU A 146 0.61 -17.24 1.16
CA LEU A 146 -0.67 -16.65 0.81
C LEU A 146 -1.80 -17.50 1.44
N PRO A 147 -2.99 -16.90 1.64
CA PRO A 147 -4.17 -17.66 2.04
C PRO A 147 -4.42 -18.88 1.15
N ALA A 148 -5.01 -19.93 1.73
CA ALA A 148 -5.32 -21.12 0.95
C ALA A 148 -6.33 -20.80 -0.16
N ASN A 149 -6.07 -21.33 -1.37
CA ASN A 149 -6.89 -21.14 -2.57
C ASN A 149 -6.90 -19.71 -3.15
N THR A 150 -5.91 -18.86 -2.82
CA THR A 150 -5.72 -17.57 -3.50
C THR A 150 -5.66 -17.74 -5.02
N ILE A 151 -6.44 -16.95 -5.76
CA ILE A 151 -6.49 -16.95 -7.22
C ILE A 151 -5.77 -15.70 -7.73
N LEU A 152 -4.46 -15.79 -7.94
CA LEU A 152 -3.62 -14.63 -8.32
C LEU A 152 -3.98 -13.96 -9.65
N SER A 153 -4.89 -14.53 -10.45
CA SER A 153 -5.47 -13.88 -11.64
C SER A 153 -6.63 -12.94 -11.33
N GLU A 154 -6.99 -12.79 -10.06
CA GLU A 154 -7.88 -11.75 -9.53
C GLU A 154 -7.06 -10.62 -8.91
N TRP A 155 -7.71 -9.49 -8.64
CA TRP A 155 -7.05 -8.35 -8.02
C TRP A 155 -6.85 -8.59 -6.53
N HIS A 156 -5.62 -8.45 -6.07
CA HIS A 156 -5.25 -8.57 -4.67
C HIS A 156 -4.43 -7.37 -4.20
N ASN A 157 -4.64 -6.95 -2.97
CA ASN A 157 -3.83 -5.94 -2.32
C ASN A 157 -2.66 -6.60 -1.59
N LEU A 158 -1.45 -6.12 -1.85
CA LEU A 158 -0.25 -6.50 -1.12
C LEU A 158 0.29 -5.25 -0.44
N ALA A 159 0.49 -5.31 0.88
CA ALA A 159 1.10 -4.22 1.61
C ALA A 159 2.10 -4.71 2.65
N ILE A 160 3.14 -3.92 2.91
CA ILE A 160 4.21 -4.22 3.85
C ILE A 160 4.56 -2.99 4.65
N THR A 161 4.67 -3.16 5.96
CA THR A 161 5.15 -2.15 6.87
C THR A 161 6.52 -2.53 7.40
N VAL A 162 7.37 -1.53 7.58
CA VAL A 162 8.73 -1.64 8.10
C VAL A 162 8.80 -0.78 9.35
N ASP A 163 9.02 -1.40 10.50
CA ASP A 163 9.32 -0.73 11.76
C ASP A 163 10.81 -0.88 12.10
N ALA A 164 11.58 0.16 11.78
CA ALA A 164 13.01 0.23 12.06
C ALA A 164 13.31 0.76 13.48
N ILE A 165 12.28 1.17 14.22
CA ILE A 165 12.40 1.70 15.59
C ILE A 165 12.13 0.57 16.59
N ASP A 166 10.99 -0.12 16.47
CA ASP A 166 10.69 -1.36 17.18
C ASP A 166 11.10 -2.57 16.34
N LEU A 167 12.38 -2.91 16.44
CA LEU A 167 12.95 -4.07 15.76
C LEU A 167 12.26 -5.40 16.12
N SER A 168 11.55 -5.47 17.25
CA SER A 168 10.77 -6.67 17.61
C SER A 168 9.47 -6.79 16.80
N ALA A 169 8.89 -5.67 16.38
CA ALA A 169 7.78 -5.61 15.45
C ALA A 169 8.26 -5.82 14.00
N GLY A 170 9.42 -5.22 13.65
CA GLY A 170 10.13 -5.47 12.41
C GLY A 170 9.26 -5.29 11.16
N TYR A 171 9.12 -6.36 10.37
CA TYR A 171 8.34 -6.38 9.15
C TYR A 171 6.96 -6.96 9.40
N LYS A 172 5.93 -6.37 8.80
CA LYS A 172 4.61 -7.00 8.67
C LYS A 172 4.19 -7.06 7.22
N VAL A 173 3.59 -8.19 6.86
CA VAL A 173 3.12 -8.48 5.51
C VAL A 173 1.62 -8.65 5.55
N TYR A 174 0.94 -7.93 4.67
CA TYR A 174 -0.50 -7.88 4.56
C TYR A 174 -0.93 -8.35 3.18
N PHE A 175 -1.99 -9.16 3.14
CA PHE A 175 -2.63 -9.60 1.91
C PHE A 175 -4.13 -9.39 2.04
N ASP A 176 -4.71 -8.63 1.10
CA ASP A 176 -6.11 -8.19 1.13
C ASP A 176 -6.51 -7.57 2.48
N GLY A 177 -5.58 -6.81 3.08
CA GLY A 177 -5.81 -6.06 4.33
C GLY A 177 -5.58 -6.88 5.60
N GLU A 178 -5.35 -8.18 5.49
CA GLU A 178 -5.11 -9.07 6.64
C GLU A 178 -3.62 -9.38 6.81
N THR A 179 -3.14 -9.43 8.06
CA THR A 179 -1.75 -9.79 8.36
C THR A 179 -1.52 -11.27 8.05
N ILE A 180 -0.58 -11.55 7.14
CA ILE A 180 -0.15 -12.92 6.80
C ILE A 180 1.27 -13.24 7.29
N GLY A 181 2.00 -12.27 7.82
CA GLY A 181 3.30 -12.52 8.43
C GLY A 181 3.82 -11.36 9.26
N GLU A 182 4.50 -11.68 10.36
CA GLU A 182 5.19 -10.73 11.23
C GLU A 182 6.58 -11.28 11.53
N PHE A 183 7.61 -10.46 11.30
CA PHE A 183 8.99 -10.91 11.32
C PHE A 183 9.87 -9.88 12.02
N PRO A 184 10.52 -10.23 13.15
CA PRO A 184 11.44 -9.31 13.81
C PRO A 184 12.65 -9.00 12.90
N MET A 185 13.28 -7.86 13.14
CA MET A 185 14.50 -7.43 12.49
C MET A 185 15.70 -7.59 13.40
N ASP A 186 16.77 -8.20 12.89
CA ASP A 186 18.07 -8.23 13.55
C ASP A 186 18.98 -7.15 12.93
N GLY A 187 19.08 -5.97 13.55
CA GLY A 187 20.05 -4.92 13.18
C GLY A 187 19.45 -3.58 12.77
N THR A 188 20.32 -2.68 12.30
CA THR A 188 19.94 -1.33 11.84
C THR A 188 19.46 -1.37 10.40
N PHE A 189 18.32 -0.74 10.14
CA PHE A 189 17.76 -0.59 8.80
C PHE A 189 18.79 0.06 7.85
N GLY A 190 19.15 -0.63 6.76
CA GLY A 190 20.09 -0.10 5.77
C GLY A 190 19.47 1.06 5.00
N ASN A 191 20.22 2.15 4.80
CA ASN A 191 19.74 3.37 4.12
C ASN A 191 18.90 3.05 2.86
N PHE A 192 17.64 3.51 2.84
CA PHE A 192 16.78 3.57 1.65
C PHE A 192 17.36 4.45 0.51
N LEU A 193 18.46 5.16 0.79
CA LEU A 193 18.88 6.31 0.00
C LEU A 193 19.87 5.97 -1.14
N PRO A 194 19.82 6.75 -2.24
CA PRO A 194 20.58 6.60 -3.46
C PRO A 194 22.09 6.32 -3.30
N PRO A 195 22.77 5.76 -4.33
CA PRO A 195 22.35 5.68 -5.72
C PRO A 195 21.72 4.31 -6.04
N GLN A 196 20.42 4.16 -5.82
CA GLN A 196 19.80 2.85 -5.92
C GLN A 196 18.50 2.97 -6.70
N ARG A 197 18.25 1.97 -7.54
CA ARG A 197 17.33 1.99 -8.68
C ARG A 197 16.03 1.28 -8.37
N PRO A 198 15.11 1.87 -7.58
CA PRO A 198 13.88 1.21 -7.30
C PRO A 198 13.01 1.18 -8.54
N ARG A 199 12.17 0.17 -8.60
CA ARG A 199 11.32 -0.08 -9.75
C ARG A 199 10.09 -0.86 -9.33
N ILE A 200 9.01 -0.71 -10.08
CA ILE A 200 7.76 -1.45 -9.92
C ILE A 200 7.58 -2.36 -11.14
N GLY A 201 7.17 -3.60 -10.94
CA GLY A 201 6.99 -4.62 -11.98
C GLY A 201 8.25 -5.39 -12.37
N ALA A 202 9.40 -5.12 -11.73
CA ALA A 202 10.56 -6.00 -11.85
C ALA A 202 11.42 -6.02 -10.59
N ALA A 203 12.24 -7.06 -10.48
CA ALA A 203 13.39 -7.12 -9.60
C ALA A 203 14.63 -7.57 -10.37
N TYR A 204 15.79 -7.10 -9.91
CA TYR A 204 17.07 -7.42 -10.52
C TYR A 204 18.05 -7.92 -9.47
N ASP A 205 18.55 -9.12 -9.69
CA ASP A 205 19.62 -9.71 -8.90
C ASP A 205 20.97 -9.38 -9.53
N VAL A 206 21.79 -8.59 -8.81
CA VAL A 206 23.11 -8.15 -9.24
C VAL A 206 24.16 -9.26 -9.16
N VAL A 207 23.97 -10.23 -8.25
CA VAL A 207 24.90 -11.33 -8.01
C VAL A 207 24.77 -12.36 -9.12
N SER A 208 23.53 -12.75 -9.42
CA SER A 208 23.24 -13.68 -10.52
C SER A 208 23.04 -12.98 -11.87
N ASN A 209 23.10 -11.64 -11.92
CA ASN A 209 22.88 -10.82 -13.11
C ASN A 209 21.57 -11.21 -13.84
N THR A 210 20.50 -11.43 -13.07
CA THR A 210 19.23 -11.98 -13.55
C THR A 210 18.08 -11.03 -13.27
N TRP A 211 17.19 -10.91 -14.25
CA TRP A 211 15.94 -10.14 -14.13
C TRP A 211 14.76 -11.06 -13.85
N SER A 212 13.90 -10.61 -12.95
CA SER A 212 12.62 -11.21 -12.63
C SER A 212 11.53 -10.18 -12.89
N TYR A 213 10.82 -10.33 -14.00
CA TYR A 213 9.73 -9.43 -14.38
C TYR A 213 8.40 -9.95 -13.86
N THR A 214 7.51 -9.04 -13.52
CA THR A 214 6.10 -9.34 -13.34
C THR A 214 5.41 -9.46 -14.69
N PHE A 215 4.47 -10.39 -14.78
CA PHE A 215 3.55 -10.56 -15.89
C PHE A 215 2.13 -10.46 -15.36
N GLY A 216 1.45 -9.37 -15.69
CA GLY A 216 0.13 -9.05 -15.19
C GLY A 216 -0.12 -7.55 -15.13
N LYS A 217 -1.02 -7.15 -14.24
CA LYS A 217 -1.42 -5.78 -14.01
C LYS A 217 -1.07 -5.35 -12.60
N ILE A 218 -0.67 -4.09 -12.48
CA ILE A 218 -0.39 -3.42 -11.21
C ILE A 218 -1.26 -2.17 -11.19
N ASP A 219 -1.80 -1.88 -10.01
CA ASP A 219 -2.61 -0.69 -9.79
C ASP A 219 -2.34 -0.07 -8.43
N GLU A 220 -2.68 1.21 -8.27
CA GLU A 220 -2.84 1.85 -6.97
C GLU A 220 -1.61 1.70 -6.04
N VAL A 221 -0.41 1.88 -6.59
CA VAL A 221 0.86 1.74 -5.86
C VAL A 221 1.07 2.94 -4.96
N ARG A 222 1.30 2.69 -3.67
CA ARG A 222 1.51 3.71 -2.64
C ARG A 222 2.76 3.46 -1.84
N ILE A 223 3.42 4.55 -1.47
CA ILE A 223 4.57 4.56 -0.57
C ILE A 223 4.32 5.63 0.48
N TYR A 224 4.51 5.25 1.74
CA TYR A 224 4.44 6.15 2.88
C TYR A 224 5.78 6.19 3.62
N ASN A 225 6.14 7.36 4.13
CA ASN A 225 7.38 7.58 4.88
C ASN A 225 7.34 7.13 6.36
N ASN A 226 6.28 6.42 6.74
CA ASN A 226 6.11 5.87 8.08
C ASN A 226 5.19 4.63 8.04
N ILE A 227 5.02 3.99 9.19
CA ILE A 227 4.21 2.78 9.38
C ILE A 227 2.72 3.15 9.37
N LEU A 228 1.95 2.54 8.47
CA LEU A 228 0.51 2.49 8.59
C LEU A 228 0.09 1.43 9.61
N SER A 229 -0.93 1.75 10.40
CA SER A 229 -1.59 0.75 11.25
C SER A 229 -2.30 -0.31 10.42
N ALA A 230 -2.54 -1.50 10.97
CA ALA A 230 -3.31 -2.56 10.30
C ALA A 230 -4.69 -2.09 9.79
N ARG A 231 -5.33 -1.17 10.54
CA ARG A 231 -6.60 -0.56 10.11
C ARG A 231 -6.42 0.37 8.90
N GLN A 232 -5.38 1.20 8.89
CA GLN A 232 -5.08 2.02 7.72
C GLN A 232 -4.74 1.18 6.49
N ILE A 233 -4.06 0.04 6.67
CA ILE A 233 -3.84 -0.94 5.59
C ILE A 233 -5.17 -1.49 5.07
N LYS A 234 -6.11 -1.88 5.95
CA LYS A 234 -7.46 -2.28 5.53
C LYS A 234 -8.17 -1.20 4.73
N ASN A 235 -7.95 0.08 5.04
CA ASN A 235 -8.55 1.20 4.30
C ASN A 235 -7.97 1.40 2.89
N LEU A 236 -6.79 0.84 2.60
CA LEU A 236 -6.27 0.78 1.23
C LEU A 236 -6.97 -0.29 0.38
N VAL A 237 -7.65 -1.24 1.03
CA VAL A 237 -8.38 -2.35 0.38
C VAL A 237 -9.86 -2.00 0.25
N PHE A 238 -10.43 -1.56 1.35
CA PHE A 238 -11.83 -1.26 1.54
C PHE A 238 -11.93 0.23 1.84
N ASN A 239 -12.49 1.04 0.93
CA ASN A 239 -12.65 2.47 1.16
C ASN A 239 -14.10 2.81 1.59
N PRO A 240 -14.38 2.92 2.90
CA PRO A 240 -15.70 3.26 3.41
C PRO A 240 -16.02 4.77 3.38
N ASP A 241 -15.11 5.62 2.86
CA ASP A 241 -15.41 7.04 2.56
C ASP A 241 -16.00 7.12 1.14
N PHE A 242 -17.32 7.16 1.08
CA PHE A 242 -18.06 7.14 -0.18
C PHE A 242 -18.24 8.54 -0.78
N ASN A 243 -18.04 9.59 0.02
CA ASN A 243 -18.23 10.97 -0.41
C ASN A 243 -16.90 11.70 -0.72
N ASN A 244 -15.76 11.08 -0.39
CA ASN A 244 -14.39 11.55 -0.58
C ASN A 244 -14.04 12.82 0.23
N ASP A 245 -14.64 13.02 1.40
CA ASP A 245 -14.30 14.11 2.32
C ASP A 245 -13.19 13.74 3.32
N LYS A 246 -12.65 12.53 3.20
CA LYS A 246 -11.61 11.91 4.01
C LYS A 246 -12.06 11.48 5.40
N ASN A 247 -13.34 11.51 5.72
CA ASN A 247 -13.87 11.03 6.99
C ASN A 247 -14.95 9.98 6.73
N VAL A 248 -14.99 8.97 7.59
CA VAL A 248 -16.04 7.95 7.55
C VAL A 248 -17.08 8.31 8.59
N ASP A 249 -18.16 8.95 8.17
CA ASP A 249 -19.16 9.48 9.09
C ASP A 249 -20.62 9.31 8.63
N PHE A 250 -21.53 10.08 9.21
CA PHE A 250 -22.96 9.99 8.89
C PHE A 250 -23.28 10.30 7.42
N ALA A 251 -22.45 11.08 6.73
CA ALA A 251 -22.60 11.32 5.30
C ALA A 251 -22.37 10.04 4.50
N ASP A 252 -21.36 9.25 4.85
CA ASP A 252 -21.07 7.97 4.20
C ASP A 252 -22.09 6.90 4.59
N LEU A 253 -22.49 6.85 5.86
CA LEU A 253 -23.55 5.94 6.29
C LEU A 253 -24.85 6.19 5.52
N ARG A 254 -25.15 7.46 5.19
CA ARG A 254 -26.31 7.81 4.38
C ARG A 254 -26.18 7.29 2.95
N LEU A 255 -24.98 7.32 2.36
CA LEU A 255 -24.73 6.78 1.02
C LEU A 255 -24.87 5.25 1.04
N LEU A 256 -24.24 4.56 1.99
CA LEU A 256 -24.38 3.11 2.18
C LEU A 256 -25.84 2.68 2.37
N SER A 257 -26.55 3.36 3.28
CA SER A 257 -27.96 3.08 3.55
C SER A 257 -28.87 3.39 2.36
N GLY A 258 -28.46 4.32 1.50
CA GLY A 258 -29.18 4.69 0.28
C GLY A 258 -29.16 3.59 -0.78
N SER A 259 -28.17 2.70 -0.74
CA SER A 259 -27.99 1.58 -1.68
C SER A 259 -28.15 0.22 -1.00
N TRP A 260 -28.80 0.18 0.17
CA TRP A 260 -28.97 -1.05 0.94
C TRP A 260 -29.71 -2.14 0.15
N LEU A 261 -29.12 -3.33 0.06
CA LEU A 261 -29.59 -4.49 -0.72
C LEU A 261 -29.59 -4.30 -2.25
N ASP A 262 -28.93 -3.25 -2.76
CA ASP A 262 -28.72 -3.12 -4.20
C ASP A 262 -27.74 -4.22 -4.69
N GLN A 263 -27.95 -4.65 -5.94
CA GLN A 263 -27.02 -5.51 -6.65
C GLN A 263 -26.01 -4.67 -7.41
N CYS A 264 -24.73 -4.94 -7.19
CA CYS A 264 -23.63 -4.14 -7.69
C CYS A 264 -22.76 -4.94 -8.65
N ALA A 265 -22.01 -4.22 -9.50
CA ALA A 265 -21.06 -4.82 -10.41
C ALA A 265 -19.90 -3.85 -10.68
N SER A 266 -18.79 -4.43 -11.14
CA SER A 266 -17.66 -3.68 -11.70
C SER A 266 -18.11 -2.71 -12.82
N PRO A 267 -17.46 -1.54 -12.95
CA PRO A 267 -16.30 -1.08 -12.17
C PRO A 267 -16.66 -0.33 -10.89
N ASP A 268 -17.86 0.24 -10.81
CA ASP A 268 -18.19 1.21 -9.77
C ASP A 268 -18.62 0.58 -8.44
N TRP A 269 -19.05 -0.70 -8.42
CA TRP A 269 -19.49 -1.40 -7.20
C TRP A 269 -20.46 -0.54 -6.35
N CYS A 270 -21.45 0.06 -7.04
CA CYS A 270 -22.40 1.01 -6.47
C CYS A 270 -21.74 2.25 -5.82
N ASN A 271 -20.80 2.88 -6.55
CA ASN A 271 -19.96 3.96 -6.05
C ASN A 271 -19.14 3.55 -4.81
N GLY A 272 -18.69 2.30 -4.77
CA GLY A 272 -17.90 1.71 -3.69
C GLY A 272 -18.70 1.26 -2.47
N ALA A 273 -20.04 1.42 -2.46
CA ALA A 273 -20.87 1.03 -1.33
C ALA A 273 -20.97 -0.50 -1.13
N ASP A 274 -20.77 -1.29 -2.19
CA ASP A 274 -20.43 -2.72 -2.09
C ASP A 274 -18.92 -2.82 -1.83
N ILE A 275 -18.58 -2.78 -0.55
CA ILE A 275 -17.20 -2.61 -0.06
C ILE A 275 -16.43 -3.91 -0.24
N ASN A 276 -17.05 -5.06 0.10
CA ASN A 276 -16.43 -6.38 -0.04
C ASN A 276 -16.48 -6.90 -1.50
N ARG A 277 -17.25 -6.24 -2.37
CA ARG A 277 -17.39 -6.52 -3.81
C ARG A 277 -18.01 -7.89 -4.08
N ASP A 278 -18.92 -8.32 -3.21
CA ASP A 278 -19.64 -9.59 -3.34
C ASP A 278 -20.89 -9.49 -4.24
N SER A 279 -21.10 -8.32 -4.87
CA SER A 279 -22.23 -7.95 -5.72
C SER A 279 -23.54 -7.67 -4.99
N LEU A 280 -23.55 -7.57 -3.65
CA LEU A 280 -24.74 -7.28 -2.85
C LEU A 280 -24.43 -6.43 -1.62
N ILE A 281 -24.96 -5.21 -1.57
CA ILE A 281 -24.80 -4.36 -0.37
C ILE A 281 -25.59 -4.94 0.79
N ASN A 282 -24.89 -5.42 1.81
CA ASN A 282 -25.49 -6.11 2.94
C ASN A 282 -24.76 -5.85 4.27
N PHE A 283 -25.03 -6.69 5.27
CA PHE A 283 -24.42 -6.55 6.59
C PHE A 283 -22.90 -6.75 6.60
N GLU A 284 -22.35 -7.49 5.65
CA GLU A 284 -20.90 -7.66 5.50
C GLU A 284 -20.23 -6.32 5.15
N ASP A 285 -20.81 -5.53 4.23
CA ASP A 285 -20.35 -4.16 3.94
C ASP A 285 -20.50 -3.24 5.15
N PHE A 286 -21.64 -3.32 5.84
CA PHE A 286 -21.88 -2.51 7.03
C PHE A 286 -20.86 -2.82 8.14
N VAL A 287 -20.42 -4.06 8.30
CA VAL A 287 -19.38 -4.41 9.28
C VAL A 287 -18.06 -3.73 8.93
N ILE A 288 -17.64 -3.78 7.65
CA ILE A 288 -16.41 -3.12 7.19
C ILE A 288 -16.50 -1.59 7.37
N PHE A 289 -17.66 -1.01 7.06
CA PHE A 289 -17.96 0.39 7.30
C PHE A 289 -17.86 0.75 8.80
N ALA A 290 -18.51 -0.03 9.66
CA ALA A 290 -18.58 0.22 11.10
C ALA A 290 -17.21 0.10 11.78
N ASP A 291 -16.36 -0.82 11.32
CA ASP A 291 -14.98 -0.97 11.80
C ASP A 291 -14.12 0.29 11.54
N ASN A 292 -14.57 1.14 10.61
CA ASN A 292 -13.91 2.38 10.21
C ASN A 292 -14.68 3.64 10.62
N TRP A 293 -15.73 3.51 11.44
CA TRP A 293 -16.53 4.64 11.87
C TRP A 293 -15.71 5.73 12.56
N MET A 294 -15.95 6.99 12.17
CA MET A 294 -15.29 8.20 12.67
C MET A 294 -13.76 8.20 12.47
N GLN A 295 -13.26 7.44 11.51
CA GLN A 295 -11.86 7.47 11.13
C GLN A 295 -11.65 8.45 9.98
N SER A 296 -10.47 9.06 9.94
CA SER A 296 -9.98 9.71 8.72
C SER A 296 -9.23 8.70 7.87
N VAL A 297 -9.48 8.70 6.56
CA VAL A 297 -8.78 7.85 5.59
C VAL A 297 -7.57 8.58 5.00
N PRO A 298 -6.47 7.87 4.68
CA PRO A 298 -5.26 8.46 4.08
C PRO A 298 -5.51 9.14 2.73
#